data_AF-A0A2A4TXR6-F1
#
_entry.id   AF-A0A2A4TXR6-F1
#
_cell.length_a   1.000
_cell.length_b   1.000
_cell.length_c   1.000
_cell.angle_alpha   90.00
_cell.angle_beta   90.00
_cell.angle_gamma   90.00
#
_symmetry.space_group_name_H-M   'P 1'
#
loop_
_entity.id
_entity.type
_entity.pdbx_description
1 polymer ?
#
loop_
_entity_poly.entity_id
_entity_poly.type
_entity_poly.pdbx_seq_one_letter_code
_entity_poly.pdbx_strand_id
1 'polypeptide(L)' 'MLFEMRRVGNVLRVNAIDPRTGTEVVTIADPKQSQRVIKTIAARKLAYVIEKNRKKHLNP' A
#
# COMPACT_ATOMS: atom_id res chain seq x y z
N MET A 1 -3.31 -8.63 5.38
CA MET A 1 -2.55 -7.45 4.90
C MET A 1 -1.29 -7.33 5.73
N LEU A 2 -0.15 -7.21 5.05
CA LEU A 2 1.17 -7.05 5.65
C LEU A 2 1.70 -5.66 5.31
N PHE A 3 2.56 -5.11 6.19
CA PHE A 3 3.23 -3.83 5.96
C PHE A 3 4.73 -3.96 6.21
N GLU A 4 5.53 -3.52 5.24
CA GLU A 4 6.94 -3.21 5.44
C GLU A 4 7.10 -1.69 5.44
N MET A 5 7.82 -1.14 6.43
CA MET A 5 8.09 0.29 6.52
C MET A 5 9.59 0.49 6.70
N ARG A 6 10.21 1.22 5.77
CA ARG A 6 11.64 1.50 5.79
C ARG A 6 11.89 2.98 5.58
N ARG A 7 12.71 3.59 6.43
CA ARG A 7 13.18 4.96 6.23
C ARG A 7 14.22 4.99 5.12
N VAL A 8 14.03 5.89 4.15
CA VAL A 8 14.96 6.12 3.05
C VAL A 8 15.23 7.62 2.98
N GLY A 9 16.37 8.05 3.53
CA GLY A 9 16.66 9.47 3.74
C GLY A 9 15.58 10.16 4.58
N ASN A 10 14.95 11.19 4.00
CA ASN A 10 13.94 12.01 4.67
C ASN A 10 12.50 11.51 4.51
N VAL A 11 12.29 10.37 3.84
CA VAL A 11 10.95 9.81 3.61
C VAL A 11 10.80 8.42 4.23
N LEU A 12 9.56 8.00 4.45
CA LEU A 12 9.23 6.63 4.83
C LEU A 12 8.65 5.91 3.62
N ARG A 13 9.35 4.88 3.13
CA ARG A 13 8.81 3.94 2.15
C ARG A 13 7.95 2.92 2.88
N VAL A 14 6.75 2.68 2.36
CA VAL A 14 5.76 1.78 2.94
C VAL A 14 5.27 0.84 1.86
N ASN A 15 5.52 -0.45 2.03
CA ASN A 15 4.97 -1.48 1.18
C ASN A 15 3.77 -2.08 1.90
N ALA A 16 2.60 -2.04 1.26
CA ALA A 16 1.41 -2.75 1.71
C ALA A 16 1.17 -3.93 0.77
N ILE A 17 1.06 -5.13 1.36
CA ILE A 17 0.98 -6.39 0.64
C ILE A 17 -0.31 -7.13 1.02
N ASP A 18 -1.07 -7.54 0.03
CA ASP A 18 -2.14 -8.53 0.19
C ASP A 18 -1.68 -9.90 -0.33
N PRO A 19 -1.33 -10.85 0.56
CA PRO A 19 -0.83 -12.16 0.14
C PRO A 19 -1.90 -13.04 -0.53
N ARG A 20 -3.19 -12.70 -0.39
CA ARG A 20 -4.28 -13.47 -1.02
C ARG A 20 -4.36 -13.21 -2.52
N THR A 21 -4.24 -11.94 -2.93
CA THR A 21 -4.25 -11.56 -4.35
C THR A 21 -2.86 -11.44 -4.96
N GLY A 22 -1.81 -11.47 -4.13
CA GLY A 22 -0.44 -11.17 -4.54
C GLY A 22 -0.22 -9.68 -4.87
N THR A 23 -1.18 -8.81 -4.56
CA THR A 23 -1.07 -7.38 -4.87
C THR A 23 -0.16 -6.70 -3.84
N GLU A 24 0.84 -5.96 -4.34
CA GLU A 24 1.70 -5.10 -3.55
C GLU A 24 1.60 -3.66 -4.05
N VAL A 25 1.58 -2.71 -3.11
CA VAL A 25 1.67 -1.27 -3.43
C VAL A 25 2.73 -0.62 -2.57
N VAL A 26 3.53 0.23 -3.22
CA VAL A 26 4.49 1.11 -2.54
C VAL A 26 3.87 2.50 -2.37
N THR A 27 4.02 3.06 -1.18
CA THR A 27 3.58 4.41 -0.79
C THR A 27 4.75 5.13 -0.13
N ILE A 28 4.92 6.42 -0.44
CA ILE A 28 5.89 7.29 0.23
C ILE A 28 5.11 8.17 1.22
N ALA A 29 5.55 8.22 2.47
CA ALA A 29 4.92 8.99 3.52
C ALA A 29 5.93 9.90 4.24
N ASP A 30 5.43 10.98 4.85
CA ASP A 30 6.21 11.79 5.78
C ASP A 30 6.45 10.98 7.07
N PRO A 31 7.71 10.72 7.47
CA PRO A 31 8.03 10.01 8.70
C PRO A 31 7.48 10.67 9.97
N LYS A 32 7.10 11.95 9.93
CA LYS A 32 6.51 12.68 11.05
C LYS A 32 5.03 12.34 11.27
N GLN A 33 4.37 11.73 10.29
CA GLN A 33 2.98 11.28 10.45
C GLN A 33 2.88 10.06 11.36
N SER A 34 1.74 9.91 12.02
CA SER A 34 1.51 8.73 12.86
C SER A 34 1.47 7.46 12.01
N GLN A 35 2.01 6.38 12.56
CA GLN A 35 2.02 5.08 11.90
C GLN A 35 0.60 4.60 11.51
N ARG A 36 -0.42 4.96 12.31
CA ARG A 36 -1.83 4.65 12.02
C ARG A 36 -2.32 5.36 10.75
N VAL A 37 -2.02 6.64 10.59
CA VAL A 37 -2.38 7.41 9.39
C VAL A 37 -1.68 6.81 8.16
N ILE A 38 -0.38 6.55 8.27
CA ILE A 38 0.43 5.98 7.19
C ILE A 38 -0.12 4.62 6.73
N LYS A 39 -0.39 3.70 7.67
CA LYS A 39 -0.97 2.38 7.37
C LYS A 39 -2.36 2.51 6.73
N THR A 40 -3.18 3.45 7.19
CA THR A 40 -4.52 3.69 6.62
C THR A 40 -4.44 4.12 5.16
N ILE A 41 -3.53 5.04 4.82
CA ILE A 41 -3.33 5.52 3.46
C ILE A 41 -2.84 4.37 2.55
N ALA A 42 -1.83 3.63 3.00
CA ALA A 42 -1.29 2.50 2.23
C ALA A 42 -2.34 1.39 2.04
N ALA A 43 -3.14 1.09 3.07
CA ALA A 43 -4.24 0.12 2.98
C ALA A 43 -5.31 0.53 1.96
N ARG A 44 -5.70 1.82 1.95
CA ARG A 44 -6.68 2.35 0.98
C ARG A 44 -6.16 2.25 -0.45
N LYS A 45 -4.88 2.57 -0.68
CA LYS A 45 -4.25 2.41 -2.00
C LYS A 45 -4.23 0.94 -2.43
N LEU A 46 -3.88 0.03 -1.52
CA LEU A 46 -3.87 -1.41 -1.80
C LEU A 46 -5.25 -1.91 -2.20
N ALA A 47 -6.29 -1.56 -1.43
CA ALA A 47 -7.67 -1.92 -1.73
C ALA A 47 -8.13 -1.39 -3.11
N TYR A 48 -7.77 -0.13 -3.44
CA TYR A 48 -8.04 0.44 -4.75
C TYR A 48 -7.38 -0.34 -5.89
N VAL A 49 -6.11 -0.72 -5.75
CA VAL A 49 -5.38 -1.46 -6.79
C VAL A 49 -5.92 -2.87 -6.95
N ILE A 50 -6.26 -3.56 -5.85
CA ILE A 50 -6.91 -4.88 -5.89
C ILE A 50 -8.19 -4.80 -6.72
N GLU A 51 -9.06 -3.84 -6.41
CA GLU A 51 -10.32 -3.67 -7.13
C GLU A 51 -10.11 -3.28 -8.60
N LYS A 52 -9.13 -2.41 -8.88
CA LYS A 52 -8.76 -2.05 -10.25
C LYS A 52 -8.30 -3.27 -11.05
N ASN A 53 -7.48 -4.14 -10.46
CA ASN A 53 -7.00 -5.36 -11.10
C ASN A 53 -8.15 -6.35 -11.32
N ARG A 54 -9.03 -6.53 -10.33
CA ARG A 54 -10.23 -7.37 -10.43
C ARG A 54 -11.11 -6.94 -11.62
N LYS A 55 -11.35 -5.64 -11.78
CA LYS A 55 -12.13 -5.10 -12.91
C LYS A 55 -11.47 -5.35 -14.26
N LYS A 56 -10.14 -5.22 -14.37
CA LYS A 56 -9.40 -5.54 -15.60
C LYS A 56 -9.55 -7.01 -15.99
N HIS A 57 -9.54 -7.93 -15.02
CA HIS A 57 -9.74 -9.35 -15.31
C HIS A 57 -11.19 -9.70 -15.72
N LEU A 58 -12.17 -8.93 -15.24
CA LEU A 58 -13.59 -9.12 -15.62
C LEU A 58 -13.92 -8.54 -17.00
N ASN A 59 -13.15 -7.57 -17.48
CA ASN A 59 -13.31 -6.90 -18.78
C ASN A 59 -12.00 -7.00 -19.58
N PRO A 60 -11.65 -8.19 -20.10
CA PRO A 60 -10.43 -8.42 -20.88
C PRO A 60 -10.40 -7.68 -22.23
#